data_AF-A0AAD9IK84-F1
#
_entry.id   AF-A0AAD9IK84-F1
#
_cell.length_a   1.000
_cell.length_b   1.000
_cell.length_c   1.000
_cell.angle_alpha   90.00
_cell.angle_beta   90.00
_cell.angle_gamma   90.00
#
_symmetry.space_group_name_H-M   'P 1'
#
loop_
_entity.id
_entity.type
_entity.pdbx_description
1 polymer ?
#
loop_
_entity_poly.entity_id
_entity_poly.type
_entity_poly.pdbx_seq_one_letter_code
_entity_poly.pdbx_strand_id
1 'polypeptide(L)'
;MTEAVRNCSGLWPAIPHTTLSQDGNDSAVAATVRSRTPALRGTARSFTHWQRPRIPVLGPKQPGYAWLAQHYRWALDRVFLEQGHSHVVIVEDDMVFSPDFLTLFNETAWLLDADPTIWCISSWFRTSYFPGLGWMLRARLWRELSPHWPDEHWDHWMRMESVARGRDCVSPELNRNKNIGEVGANMDASLYRRWLGHMDWAEPGRAGLPKAGAGAGASASRARNPRALAPPRPGQTVLITYGVEQYQRLAQRLHIWKSPRGHYRHASAIPWKGGTVLLADARECDLLPPELRWEPTPGWTVHLAAPNVSCTAACRAVGLACSTVDLHFINTCPGLQNHMSCPAGCGLDWGQDLPHVTGDPARTKCFVTQQIPTCRGAGTGSRRVCPCVAPEKLSASARAALRIGDKAVGVRDRRPQLQVQADAAHLAVLP
;
A
#
# COMPACT_ATOMS: atom_id res chain seq x y z
N MET A 1 -4.41 24.30 -5.68
CA MET A 1 -3.20 24.86 -6.34
C MET A 1 -2.95 26.33 -6.03
N THR A 2 -3.82 27.30 -6.39
CA THR A 2 -3.58 28.74 -6.11
C THR A 2 -3.40 29.05 -4.62
N GLU A 3 -4.08 28.34 -3.73
CA GLU A 3 -3.97 28.49 -2.26
C GLU A 3 -2.70 27.83 -1.70
N ALA A 4 -2.31 26.68 -2.24
CA ALA A 4 -0.99 26.05 -2.02
C ALA A 4 0.15 27.00 -2.38
N VAL A 5 -0.02 27.68 -3.52
CA VAL A 5 0.93 28.62 -4.12
C VAL A 5 0.97 29.93 -3.31
N ARG A 6 -0.17 30.44 -2.83
CA ARG A 6 -0.26 31.64 -1.99
C ARG A 6 0.31 31.44 -0.58
N ASN A 7 0.16 30.26 0.03
CA ASN A 7 0.63 30.04 1.40
C ASN A 7 2.15 29.80 1.50
N CYS A 8 2.85 29.57 0.38
CA CYS A 8 4.30 29.41 0.34
C CYS A 8 5.07 30.71 0.07
N SER A 9 4.40 31.79 -0.32
CA SER A 9 5.04 33.04 -0.79
C SER A 9 5.70 33.89 0.30
N GLY A 10 5.54 33.53 1.59
CA GLY A 10 6.17 34.22 2.72
C GLY A 10 7.55 33.71 3.13
N LEU A 11 7.99 32.56 2.61
CA LEU A 11 9.22 31.87 3.03
C LEU A 11 10.24 31.66 1.91
N TRP A 12 9.92 32.03 0.66
CA TRP A 12 10.68 31.65 -0.54
C TRP A 12 10.87 32.81 -1.53
N PRO A 13 12.05 32.98 -2.15
CA PRO A 13 12.26 33.95 -3.22
C PRO A 13 11.54 33.61 -4.53
N ALA A 14 11.26 32.31 -4.80
CA ALA A 14 10.40 31.82 -5.90
C ALA A 14 10.04 30.33 -5.69
N ILE A 15 8.79 29.94 -5.98
CA ILE A 15 8.34 28.54 -6.01
C ILE A 15 9.01 27.80 -7.20
N PRO A 16 9.31 26.48 -7.12
CA PRO A 16 9.91 25.72 -8.23
C PRO A 16 9.11 25.78 -9.54
N HIS A 17 9.72 25.27 -10.62
CA HIS A 17 9.02 25.04 -11.90
C HIS A 17 7.73 24.26 -11.64
N THR A 18 6.60 24.85 -12.03
CA THR A 18 5.28 24.30 -11.74
C THR A 18 4.59 23.93 -13.05
N THR A 19 4.11 22.69 -13.13
CA THR A 19 3.38 22.20 -14.29
C THR A 19 2.02 21.67 -13.86
N LEU A 20 0.96 22.10 -14.55
CA LEU A 20 -0.33 21.43 -14.49
C LEU A 20 -0.47 20.52 -15.69
N SER A 21 -0.55 19.22 -15.47
CA SER A 21 -0.80 18.23 -16.52
C SER A 21 -2.26 17.82 -16.50
N GLN A 22 -2.99 18.11 -17.57
CA GLN A 22 -4.41 17.80 -17.73
C GLN A 22 -4.58 16.59 -18.65
N ASP A 23 -5.34 15.60 -18.19
CA ASP A 23 -5.77 14.47 -19.02
C ASP A 23 -7.15 14.71 -19.64
N GLY A 24 -7.27 14.41 -20.93
CA GLY A 24 -8.47 14.65 -21.71
C GLY A 24 -8.70 16.12 -22.07
N ASN A 25 -9.88 16.39 -22.59
CA ASN A 25 -10.21 17.63 -23.30
C ASN A 25 -11.26 18.49 -22.58
N ASP A 26 -11.39 18.35 -21.26
CA ASP A 26 -12.35 19.15 -20.49
C ASP A 26 -12.04 20.65 -20.62
N SER A 27 -12.96 21.36 -21.27
CA SER A 27 -12.78 22.77 -21.59
C SER A 27 -12.96 23.68 -20.38
N ALA A 28 -13.74 23.27 -19.37
CA ALA A 28 -13.96 24.01 -18.14
C ALA A 28 -12.71 23.95 -17.25
N VAL A 29 -12.04 22.79 -17.17
CA VAL A 29 -10.73 22.66 -16.53
C VAL A 29 -9.72 23.55 -17.23
N ALA A 30 -9.61 23.44 -18.56
CA ALA A 30 -8.66 24.25 -19.33
C ALA A 30 -8.91 25.77 -19.18
N ALA A 31 -10.18 26.19 -19.13
CA ALA A 31 -10.56 27.58 -18.88
C ALA A 31 -10.14 28.05 -17.47
N THR A 32 -10.31 27.20 -16.47
CA THR A 32 -9.87 27.47 -15.09
C THR A 32 -8.35 27.62 -15.00
N VAL A 33 -7.59 26.78 -15.70
CA VAL A 33 -6.12 26.90 -15.74
C VAL A 33 -5.70 28.22 -16.41
N ARG A 34 -6.31 28.58 -17.54
CA ARG A 34 -6.05 29.85 -18.22
C ARG A 34 -6.33 31.05 -17.33
N SER A 35 -7.45 31.07 -16.61
CA SER A 35 -7.81 32.20 -15.72
C SER A 35 -6.86 32.34 -14.52
N ARG A 36 -6.28 31.24 -14.03
CA ARG A 36 -5.33 31.24 -12.91
C ARG A 36 -3.87 31.43 -13.32
N THR A 37 -3.55 31.25 -14.61
CA THR A 37 -2.17 31.31 -15.13
C THR A 37 -1.44 32.61 -14.78
N PRO A 38 -2.04 33.82 -14.87
CA PRO A 38 -1.34 35.05 -14.48
C PRO A 38 -0.88 35.05 -13.01
N ALA A 39 -1.74 34.60 -12.09
CA ALA A 39 -1.40 34.51 -10.67
C ALA A 39 -0.30 33.45 -10.40
N LEU A 40 -0.35 32.33 -11.11
CA LEU A 40 0.64 31.25 -10.98
C LEU A 40 2.02 31.68 -11.50
N ARG A 41 2.07 32.38 -12.65
CA ARG A 41 3.31 32.96 -13.18
C ARG A 41 3.91 34.05 -12.30
N GLY A 42 3.08 34.75 -11.52
CA GLY A 42 3.54 35.73 -10.53
C GLY A 42 4.16 35.12 -9.27
N THR A 43 4.06 33.80 -9.06
CA THR A 43 4.53 33.14 -7.83
C THR A 43 5.52 32.00 -8.09
N ALA A 44 5.32 31.23 -9.16
CA ALA A 44 6.21 30.15 -9.58
C ALA A 44 7.32 30.67 -10.49
N ARG A 45 8.52 30.08 -10.37
CA ARG A 45 9.67 30.33 -11.25
C ARG A 45 9.31 30.16 -12.71
N SER A 46 8.47 29.17 -13.02
CA SER A 46 7.77 29.07 -14.29
C SER A 46 6.45 28.33 -14.10
N PHE A 47 5.49 28.60 -14.97
CA PHE A 47 4.24 27.86 -15.02
C PHE A 47 3.93 27.37 -16.45
N THR A 48 3.73 26.06 -16.58
CA THR A 48 3.33 25.40 -17.83
C THR A 48 2.04 24.61 -17.66
N HIS A 49 1.15 24.70 -18.64
CA HIS A 49 -0.03 23.85 -18.73
C HIS A 49 0.19 22.86 -19.87
N TRP A 50 0.14 21.58 -19.53
CA TRP A 50 0.18 20.47 -20.47
C TRP A 50 -1.19 19.85 -20.59
N GLN A 51 -1.54 19.41 -21.79
CA GLN A 51 -2.78 18.70 -22.03
C GLN A 51 -2.52 17.53 -22.98
N ARG A 52 -3.11 16.38 -22.67
CA ARG A 52 -3.06 15.19 -23.53
C ARG A 52 -4.46 14.68 -23.87
N PRO A 53 -4.71 14.18 -25.08
CA PRO A 53 -5.95 13.49 -25.39
C PRO A 53 -6.00 12.10 -24.73
N ARG A 54 -7.21 11.61 -24.46
CA ARG A 54 -7.45 10.23 -24.00
C ARG A 54 -7.53 9.28 -25.20
N ILE A 55 -6.52 8.44 -25.36
CA ILE A 55 -6.47 7.36 -26.37
C ILE A 55 -6.42 6.01 -25.63
N PRO A 56 -7.43 5.13 -25.76
CA PRO A 56 -7.51 3.92 -24.97
C PRO A 56 -6.50 2.87 -25.47
N VAL A 57 -5.85 2.18 -24.54
CA VAL A 57 -4.91 1.07 -24.85
C VAL A 57 -5.50 -0.29 -24.45
N LEU A 58 -6.45 -0.31 -23.51
CA LEU A 58 -7.16 -1.53 -23.07
C LEU A 58 -8.52 -1.72 -23.78
N GLY A 59 -8.73 -1.01 -24.89
CA GLY A 59 -9.95 -1.07 -25.68
C GLY A 59 -11.04 -0.05 -25.29
N PRO A 60 -12.20 -0.07 -25.96
CA PRO A 60 -13.18 1.03 -25.91
C PRO A 60 -13.79 1.32 -24.54
N LYS A 61 -13.84 0.32 -23.64
CA LYS A 61 -14.40 0.44 -22.28
C LYS A 61 -13.31 0.57 -21.21
N GLN A 62 -12.22 1.25 -21.54
CA GLN A 62 -11.08 1.37 -20.63
C GLN A 62 -11.49 2.01 -19.29
N PRO A 63 -11.16 1.36 -18.16
CA PRO A 63 -11.49 1.84 -16.82
C PRO A 63 -10.66 3.06 -16.39
N GLY A 64 -11.17 3.80 -15.39
CA GLY A 64 -10.55 5.03 -14.86
C GLY A 64 -9.09 4.89 -14.42
N TYR A 65 -8.77 3.80 -13.71
CA TYR A 65 -7.41 3.53 -13.23
C TYR A 65 -6.37 3.33 -14.34
N ALA A 66 -6.79 2.92 -15.55
CA ALA A 66 -5.90 2.80 -16.70
C ALA A 66 -5.64 4.16 -17.35
N TRP A 67 -6.63 5.06 -17.35
CA TRP A 67 -6.42 6.46 -17.74
C TRP A 67 -5.42 7.15 -16.81
N LEU A 68 -5.54 6.92 -15.51
CA LEU A 68 -4.60 7.44 -14.51
C LEU A 68 -3.17 6.93 -14.77
N ALA A 69 -2.98 5.62 -14.93
CA ALA A 69 -1.66 5.04 -15.17
C ALA A 69 -0.99 5.61 -16.44
N GLN A 70 -1.75 5.77 -17.54
CA GLN A 70 -1.24 6.39 -18.76
C GLN A 70 -0.84 7.86 -18.57
N HIS A 71 -1.67 8.63 -17.85
CA HIS A 71 -1.43 10.05 -17.65
C HIS A 71 -0.20 10.30 -16.78
N TYR A 72 -0.06 9.55 -15.68
CA TYR A 72 1.13 9.59 -14.82
C TYR A 72 2.40 9.30 -15.63
N ARG A 73 2.40 8.24 -16.46
CA ARG A 73 3.54 7.93 -17.34
C ARG A 73 3.86 9.07 -18.29
N TRP A 74 2.85 9.58 -19.00
CA TRP A 74 3.01 10.66 -19.97
C TRP A 74 3.58 11.95 -19.35
N ALA A 75 3.15 12.28 -18.13
CA ALA A 75 3.62 13.45 -17.41
C ALA A 75 5.05 13.24 -16.85
N LEU A 76 5.35 12.07 -16.30
CA LEU A 76 6.67 11.78 -15.72
C LEU A 76 7.75 11.62 -16.79
N ASP A 77 7.43 11.04 -17.94
CA ASP A 77 8.34 11.01 -19.10
C ASP A 77 8.72 12.42 -19.54
N ARG A 78 7.77 13.38 -19.55
CA ARG A 78 8.09 14.78 -19.84
C ARG A 78 9.02 15.39 -18.82
N VAL A 79 8.66 15.27 -17.55
CA VAL A 79 9.43 15.87 -16.46
C VAL A 79 10.88 15.36 -16.46
N PHE A 80 11.08 14.06 -16.65
CA PHE A 80 12.39 13.44 -16.48
C PHE A 80 13.18 13.22 -17.75
N LEU A 81 12.51 12.83 -18.86
CA LEU A 81 13.18 12.48 -20.11
C LEU A 81 13.23 13.67 -21.07
N GLU A 82 12.19 14.51 -21.11
CA GLU A 82 12.15 15.68 -22.00
C GLU A 82 12.74 16.93 -21.33
N GLN A 83 12.39 17.20 -20.07
CA GLN A 83 12.82 18.42 -19.35
C GLN A 83 14.08 18.24 -18.50
N GLY A 84 14.49 17.00 -18.23
CA GLY A 84 15.71 16.70 -17.49
C GLY A 84 15.70 17.14 -16.01
N HIS A 85 14.52 17.28 -15.39
CA HIS A 85 14.45 17.59 -13.95
C HIS A 85 15.06 16.45 -13.11
N SER A 86 15.69 16.78 -11.98
CA SER A 86 16.28 15.78 -11.08
C SER A 86 15.25 15.14 -10.13
N HIS A 87 14.25 15.93 -9.76
CA HIS A 87 13.19 15.60 -8.80
C HIS A 87 11.85 16.16 -9.29
N VAL A 88 10.76 15.58 -8.81
CA VAL A 88 9.42 16.15 -8.97
C VAL A 88 8.58 15.88 -7.73
N VAL A 89 7.84 16.89 -7.28
CA VAL A 89 6.76 16.74 -6.29
C VAL A 89 5.45 16.61 -7.08
N ILE A 90 4.76 15.49 -6.90
CA ILE A 90 3.51 15.17 -7.57
C ILE A 90 2.36 15.38 -6.59
N VAL A 91 1.33 16.09 -7.04
CA VAL A 91 0.10 16.32 -6.31
C VAL A 91 -1.10 16.13 -7.23
N GLU A 92 -2.24 15.75 -6.66
CA GLU A 92 -3.51 15.63 -7.38
C GLU A 92 -4.35 16.91 -7.22
N ASP A 93 -5.39 17.06 -8.04
CA ASP A 93 -6.19 18.29 -8.11
C ASP A 93 -7.19 18.43 -6.96
N ASP A 94 -7.44 17.35 -6.23
CA ASP A 94 -8.36 17.23 -5.10
C ASP A 94 -7.67 17.38 -3.73
N MET A 95 -6.61 18.19 -3.65
CA MET A 95 -5.83 18.40 -2.43
C MET A 95 -5.70 19.87 -2.04
N VAL A 96 -5.72 20.10 -0.72
CA VAL A 96 -5.28 21.34 -0.07
C VAL A 96 -4.01 21.08 0.74
N PHE A 97 -3.17 22.09 0.92
CA PHE A 97 -1.80 21.93 1.39
C PHE A 97 -1.47 22.83 2.57
N SER A 98 -0.64 22.31 3.46
CA SER A 98 -0.13 23.05 4.62
C SER A 98 0.84 24.15 4.19
N PRO A 99 1.01 25.22 4.99
CA PRO A 99 1.93 26.32 4.63
C PRO A 99 3.39 25.87 4.47
N ASP A 100 3.80 24.82 5.17
CA ASP A 100 5.15 24.23 5.13
C ASP A 100 5.26 23.03 4.17
N PHE A 101 4.26 22.80 3.29
CA PHE A 101 4.23 21.66 2.36
C PHE A 101 5.48 21.57 1.48
N LEU A 102 5.92 22.67 0.86
CA LEU A 102 7.13 22.68 0.03
C LEU A 102 8.42 22.62 0.87
N THR A 103 8.38 23.18 2.08
CA THR A 103 9.51 23.11 3.02
C THR A 103 9.84 21.67 3.37
N LEU A 104 8.82 20.84 3.62
CA LEU A 104 9.01 19.40 3.84
C LEU A 104 9.89 18.78 2.75
N PHE A 105 9.53 18.96 1.47
CA PHE A 105 10.27 18.35 0.36
C PHE A 105 11.66 18.95 0.20
N ASN A 106 11.82 20.26 0.36
CA ASN A 106 13.12 20.91 0.24
C ASN A 106 14.12 20.39 1.29
N GLU A 107 13.71 20.36 2.55
CA GLU A 107 14.57 19.97 3.68
C GLU A 107 14.87 18.47 3.72
N THR A 108 14.12 17.66 2.98
CA THR A 108 14.26 16.19 2.99
C THR A 108 14.70 15.61 1.67
N ALA A 109 14.73 16.37 0.56
CA ALA A 109 15.10 15.88 -0.77
C ALA A 109 16.45 15.16 -0.81
N TRP A 110 17.43 15.65 -0.06
CA TRP A 110 18.77 15.07 0.03
C TRP A 110 18.76 13.61 0.55
N LEU A 111 17.74 13.19 1.30
CA LEU A 111 17.59 11.80 1.76
C LEU A 111 17.44 10.84 0.58
N LEU A 112 16.80 11.28 -0.51
CA LEU A 112 16.70 10.49 -1.75
C LEU A 112 18.03 10.35 -2.48
N ASP A 113 19.08 11.06 -2.07
CA ASP A 113 20.45 10.88 -2.57
C ASP A 113 21.28 10.05 -1.59
N ALA A 114 21.20 10.40 -0.31
CA ALA A 114 22.03 9.86 0.76
C ALA A 114 21.67 8.42 1.17
N ASP A 115 20.39 8.04 1.09
CA ASP A 115 19.92 6.73 1.57
C ASP A 115 19.23 5.95 0.44
N PRO A 116 19.83 4.87 -0.08
CA PRO A 116 19.23 4.03 -1.12
C PRO A 116 18.03 3.21 -0.62
N THR A 117 17.83 3.09 0.69
CA THR A 117 16.65 2.45 1.28
C THR A 117 15.42 3.37 1.25
N ILE A 118 15.58 4.65 0.91
CA ILE A 118 14.49 5.60 0.73
C ILE A 118 14.26 5.87 -0.75
N TRP A 119 13.02 5.72 -1.20
CA TRP A 119 12.66 5.88 -2.62
C TRP A 119 11.59 6.94 -2.88
N CYS A 120 10.90 7.41 -1.84
CA CYS A 120 10.01 8.55 -1.94
C CYS A 120 9.97 9.39 -0.66
N ILE A 121 9.53 10.62 -0.81
CA ILE A 121 9.11 11.47 0.31
C ILE A 121 7.63 11.72 0.10
N SER A 122 6.81 11.51 1.10
CA SER A 122 5.38 11.80 1.04
C SER A 122 5.02 12.86 2.06
N SER A 123 3.99 13.62 1.74
CA SER A 123 3.32 14.52 2.66
C SER A 123 2.21 13.81 3.46
N TRP A 124 2.11 12.48 3.34
CA TRP A 124 1.05 11.66 3.91
C TRP A 124 1.59 10.40 4.61
N PHE A 125 1.54 10.34 5.95
CA PHE A 125 2.01 9.30 6.92
C PHE A 125 3.30 8.48 6.63
N ARG A 126 4.12 8.16 7.64
CA ARG A 126 5.35 7.35 7.44
C ARG A 126 5.00 5.88 7.24
N THR A 127 5.60 5.24 6.22
CA THR A 127 5.11 3.95 5.77
C THR A 127 6.08 3.21 4.85
N SER A 128 6.22 1.89 5.07
CA SER A 128 6.83 0.93 4.12
C SER A 128 5.90 0.58 2.96
N TYR A 129 4.64 1.00 3.08
CA TYR A 129 3.64 0.91 2.02
C TYR A 129 3.59 2.23 1.27
N PHE A 130 3.89 2.27 -0.04
CA PHE A 130 3.88 3.51 -0.82
C PHE A 130 2.54 4.29 -0.70
N PRO A 131 2.56 5.51 -0.11
CA PRO A 131 1.33 6.22 0.27
C PRO A 131 0.72 7.02 -0.88
N GLY A 132 1.53 7.53 -1.81
CA GLY A 132 1.09 8.53 -2.79
C GLY A 132 0.71 9.86 -2.11
N LEU A 133 -0.40 10.45 -2.56
CA LEU A 133 -1.08 11.62 -1.97
C LEU A 133 -0.12 12.77 -1.60
N GLY A 134 0.48 13.40 -2.61
CA GLY A 134 1.51 14.44 -2.42
C GLY A 134 2.87 13.82 -2.10
N TRP A 135 3.66 13.53 -3.13
CA TRP A 135 4.89 12.76 -2.97
C TRP A 135 5.98 13.19 -3.96
N MET A 136 7.23 12.96 -3.59
CA MET A 136 8.41 13.30 -4.36
C MET A 136 9.21 12.05 -4.72
N LEU A 137 9.68 12.02 -5.96
CA LEU A 137 10.62 11.01 -6.47
C LEU A 137 11.72 11.65 -7.31
N ARG A 138 12.79 10.86 -7.51
CA ARG A 138 13.94 11.20 -8.35
C ARG A 138 13.86 10.63 -9.76
N ALA A 139 14.56 11.30 -10.68
CA ALA A 139 14.75 10.85 -12.05
C ALA A 139 15.33 9.43 -12.15
N ARG A 140 16.25 9.06 -11.23
CA ARG A 140 16.83 7.71 -11.19
C ARG A 140 15.78 6.64 -10.95
N LEU A 141 14.82 6.91 -10.06
CA LEU A 141 13.73 5.97 -9.78
C LEU A 141 12.78 5.91 -10.97
N TRP A 142 12.47 7.04 -11.60
CA TRP A 142 11.63 7.02 -12.80
C TRP A 142 12.22 6.14 -13.92
N ARG A 143 13.54 6.21 -14.17
CA ARG A 143 14.20 5.35 -15.16
C ARG A 143 14.16 3.86 -14.79
N GLU A 144 14.09 3.52 -13.52
CA GLU A 144 13.87 2.15 -13.04
C GLU A 144 12.43 1.70 -13.30
N LEU A 145 11.45 2.56 -13.03
CA LEU A 145 10.02 2.24 -13.09
C LEU A 145 9.44 2.30 -14.51
N SER A 146 9.81 3.29 -15.31
CA SER A 146 9.15 3.61 -16.59
C SER A 146 9.17 2.48 -17.63
N PRO A 147 10.21 1.62 -17.74
CA PRO A 147 10.20 0.51 -18.69
C PRO A 147 9.17 -0.58 -18.33
N HIS A 148 8.76 -0.65 -17.06
CA HIS A 148 7.85 -1.68 -16.53
C HIS A 148 6.54 -1.08 -16.01
N TRP A 149 6.28 0.20 -16.31
CA TRP A 149 5.10 0.90 -15.82
C TRP A 149 3.83 0.17 -16.25
N PRO A 150 2.89 -0.09 -15.33
CA PRO A 150 1.72 -0.90 -15.61
C PRO A 150 0.70 -0.12 -16.44
N ASP A 151 -0.16 -0.85 -17.16
CA ASP A 151 -1.26 -0.25 -17.92
C ASP A 151 -2.41 0.25 -17.03
N GLU A 152 -2.44 -0.18 -15.77
CA GLU A 152 -3.48 0.10 -14.79
C GLU A 152 -2.95 0.07 -13.36
N HIS A 153 -3.72 0.62 -12.41
CA HIS A 153 -3.48 0.49 -10.97
C HIS A 153 -2.02 0.77 -10.54
N TRP A 154 -1.44 1.85 -11.08
CA TRP A 154 -0.01 2.16 -10.95
C TRP A 154 0.47 2.27 -9.50
N ASP A 155 -0.37 2.81 -8.62
CA ASP A 155 -0.05 2.99 -7.20
C ASP A 155 -0.01 1.62 -6.49
N HIS A 156 -0.98 0.74 -6.77
CA HIS A 156 -0.99 -0.65 -6.30
C HIS A 156 0.24 -1.43 -6.78
N TRP A 157 0.61 -1.27 -8.05
CA TRP A 157 1.84 -1.86 -8.60
C TRP A 157 3.09 -1.35 -7.89
N MET A 158 3.21 -0.05 -7.61
CA MET A 158 4.32 0.49 -6.82
C MET A 158 4.40 -0.12 -5.42
N ARG A 159 3.27 -0.51 -4.82
CA ARG A 159 3.24 -1.15 -3.49
C ARG A 159 3.62 -2.63 -3.51
N MET A 160 3.83 -3.24 -4.68
CA MET A 160 4.33 -4.62 -4.74
C MET A 160 5.73 -4.71 -4.17
N GLU A 161 6.01 -5.76 -3.41
CA GLU A 161 7.34 -6.04 -2.86
C GLU A 161 8.43 -6.09 -3.95
N SER A 162 8.13 -6.68 -5.11
CA SER A 162 9.05 -6.75 -6.25
C SER A 162 9.41 -5.39 -6.86
N VAL A 163 8.58 -4.37 -6.62
CA VAL A 163 8.76 -3.00 -7.11
C VAL A 163 9.36 -2.12 -6.01
N ALA A 164 8.77 -2.12 -4.81
CA ALA A 164 9.27 -1.38 -3.66
C ALA A 164 10.66 -1.86 -3.21
N ARG A 165 10.96 -3.17 -3.33
CA ARG A 165 12.25 -3.79 -2.98
C ARG A 165 12.71 -3.47 -1.56
N GLY A 166 11.77 -3.46 -0.62
CA GLY A 166 12.01 -3.14 0.79
C GLY A 166 12.35 -1.66 1.06
N ARG A 167 12.19 -0.75 0.08
CA ARG A 167 12.44 0.68 0.25
C ARG A 167 11.25 1.39 0.90
N ASP A 168 11.54 2.37 1.74
CA ASP A 168 10.57 3.13 2.53
C ASP A 168 10.35 4.54 2.00
N CYS A 169 9.22 5.14 2.37
CA CYS A 169 8.99 6.56 2.16
C CYS A 169 9.13 7.35 3.46
N VAL A 170 9.85 8.48 3.39
CA VAL A 170 9.87 9.48 4.46
C VAL A 170 8.55 10.22 4.44
N SER A 171 8.03 10.55 5.62
CA SER A 171 6.77 11.26 5.74
C SER A 171 6.65 11.92 7.11
N PRO A 172 5.91 13.03 7.23
CA PRO A 172 5.69 13.68 8.52
C PRO A 172 4.75 12.88 9.41
N GLU A 173 4.81 13.13 10.72
CA GLU A 173 3.85 12.60 11.70
C GLU A 173 2.43 13.16 11.47
N LEU A 174 2.34 14.44 11.11
CA LEU A 174 1.09 15.10 10.74
C LEU A 174 1.11 15.43 9.26
N ASN A 175 0.09 15.02 8.51
CA ASN A 175 0.06 15.21 7.05
C ASN A 175 0.23 16.68 6.64
N ARG A 176 0.86 16.92 5.49
CA ARG A 176 0.99 18.26 4.89
C ARG A 176 0.02 18.53 3.77
N ASN A 177 -0.94 17.63 3.58
CA ASN A 177 -2.07 17.83 2.70
C ASN A 177 -3.34 17.24 3.32
N LYS A 178 -4.48 17.64 2.78
CA LYS A 178 -5.78 17.02 3.01
C LYS A 178 -6.44 16.78 1.65
N ASN A 179 -6.92 15.55 1.45
CA ASN A 179 -7.76 15.23 0.31
C ASN A 179 -9.17 15.80 0.53
N ILE A 180 -9.71 16.47 -0.49
CA ILE A 180 -11.04 17.09 -0.52
C ILE A 180 -11.95 16.47 -1.61
N GLY A 181 -11.49 15.41 -2.28
CA GLY A 181 -12.14 14.76 -3.41
C GLY A 181 -13.12 13.67 -2.99
N GLU A 182 -14.35 14.04 -2.60
CA GLU A 182 -15.39 13.05 -2.27
C GLU A 182 -15.85 12.23 -3.50
N VAL A 183 -15.71 12.79 -4.71
CA VAL A 183 -16.06 12.15 -5.98
C VAL A 183 -14.82 12.06 -6.85
N GLY A 184 -14.53 10.86 -7.39
CA GLY A 184 -13.35 10.62 -8.22
C GLY A 184 -13.37 9.25 -8.90
N ALA A 185 -12.36 8.98 -9.73
CA ALA A 185 -12.32 7.78 -10.58
C ALA A 185 -12.46 6.45 -9.81
N ASN A 186 -11.91 6.39 -8.59
CA ASN A 186 -11.91 5.21 -7.73
C ASN A 186 -12.39 5.53 -6.30
N MET A 187 -13.03 6.69 -6.07
CA MET A 187 -13.42 7.12 -4.73
C MET A 187 -14.80 6.55 -4.36
N ASP A 188 -14.87 5.92 -3.19
CA ASP A 188 -16.14 5.58 -2.55
C ASP A 188 -16.50 6.67 -1.53
N ALA A 189 -17.57 7.42 -1.79
CA ALA A 189 -17.96 8.56 -0.95
C ALA A 189 -18.25 8.18 0.51
N SER A 190 -18.68 6.94 0.78
CA SER A 190 -18.92 6.47 2.14
C SER A 190 -17.62 6.23 2.91
N LEU A 191 -16.61 5.70 2.22
CA LEU A 191 -15.27 5.47 2.73
C LEU A 191 -14.50 6.78 2.88
N TYR A 192 -14.65 7.71 1.93
CA TYR A 192 -14.13 9.07 2.04
C TYR A 192 -14.65 9.75 3.30
N ARG A 193 -15.98 9.86 3.43
CA ARG A 193 -16.63 10.52 4.58
C ARG A 193 -16.35 9.83 5.89
N ARG A 194 -16.15 8.51 5.91
CA ARG A 194 -15.86 7.78 7.16
C ARG A 194 -14.41 7.94 7.60
N TRP A 195 -13.49 8.08 6.65
CA TRP A 195 -12.06 7.95 6.94
C TRP A 195 -11.23 9.06 6.32
N LEU A 196 -11.12 9.12 4.98
CA LEU A 196 -10.15 9.99 4.31
C LEU A 196 -10.39 11.48 4.61
N GLY A 197 -11.65 11.92 4.67
CA GLY A 197 -12.02 13.31 4.97
C GLY A 197 -11.74 13.76 6.41
N HIS A 198 -11.46 12.81 7.32
CA HIS A 198 -11.21 13.04 8.75
C HIS A 198 -9.76 12.86 9.17
N MET A 199 -8.86 12.63 8.22
CA MET A 199 -7.44 12.48 8.52
C MET A 199 -6.85 13.84 8.95
N ASP A 200 -6.12 13.83 10.06
CA ASP A 200 -5.48 15.03 10.59
C ASP A 200 -4.37 15.52 9.66
N TRP A 201 -4.20 16.82 9.57
CA TRP A 201 -3.18 17.48 8.77
C TRP A 201 -2.80 18.82 9.40
N ALA A 202 -1.65 19.38 9.01
CA ALA A 202 -1.15 20.64 9.54
C ALA A 202 -1.93 21.82 8.93
N GLU A 203 -3.04 22.17 9.57
CA GLU A 203 -3.93 23.25 9.12
C GLU A 203 -3.26 24.63 9.17
N PRO A 204 -3.44 25.47 8.13
CA PRO A 204 -3.01 26.87 8.17
C PRO A 204 -3.57 27.61 9.39
N GLY A 205 -2.71 28.31 10.13
CA GLY A 205 -3.12 29.14 11.28
C GLY A 205 -3.31 28.40 12.60
N ARG A 206 -3.20 27.06 12.63
CA ARG A 206 -3.17 26.30 13.87
C ARG A 206 -1.73 26.32 14.43
N ALA A 207 -1.48 27.14 15.45
CA ALA A 207 -0.16 27.27 16.06
C ALA A 207 0.28 25.94 16.71
N GLY A 208 1.44 25.44 16.28
CA GLY A 208 2.08 24.27 16.83
C GLY A 208 1.96 23.06 15.91
N LEU A 209 3.11 22.58 15.42
CA LEU A 209 3.25 21.15 15.22
C LEU A 209 2.90 20.49 16.56
N PRO A 210 2.08 19.43 16.61
CA PRO A 210 2.17 18.50 17.72
C PRO A 210 3.66 18.23 17.91
N LYS A 211 4.20 18.52 19.10
CA LYS A 211 5.57 18.12 19.41
C LYS A 211 5.64 16.66 19.03
N ALA A 212 6.54 16.32 18.12
CA ALA A 212 6.73 14.95 17.73
C ALA A 212 6.85 14.17 19.04
N GLY A 213 5.91 13.27 19.30
CA GLY A 213 6.04 12.40 20.45
C GLY A 213 7.38 11.74 20.24
N ALA A 214 8.36 12.04 21.10
CA ALA A 214 9.68 11.41 21.03
C ALA A 214 9.39 9.92 20.89
N GLY A 215 9.74 9.34 19.72
CA GLY A 215 9.42 7.97 19.36
C GLY A 215 9.66 7.14 20.59
N ALA A 216 8.56 6.70 21.22
CA ALA A 216 8.65 6.16 22.55
C ALA A 216 9.37 4.83 22.37
N GLY A 217 10.65 4.82 22.74
CA GLY A 217 11.45 3.64 22.95
C GLY A 217 10.84 2.83 24.08
N ALA A 218 9.67 2.26 23.81
CA ALA A 218 8.89 1.53 24.76
C ALA A 218 9.06 0.05 24.42
N SER A 219 9.87 -0.63 25.22
CA SER A 219 9.89 -2.08 25.23
C SER A 219 8.49 -2.58 25.59
N ALA A 220 7.84 -3.26 24.64
CA ALA A 220 6.52 -3.82 24.91
C ALA A 220 6.67 -4.99 25.89
N SER A 221 6.10 -4.83 27.08
CA SER A 221 6.28 -5.76 28.20
C SER A 221 5.67 -7.16 28.01
N ARG A 222 4.82 -7.39 26.99
CA ARG A 222 4.12 -8.66 26.69
C ARG A 222 3.30 -8.57 25.40
N ALA A 223 3.36 -9.61 24.57
CA ALA A 223 2.44 -9.80 23.45
C ALA A 223 1.07 -10.25 23.96
N ARG A 224 -0.01 -9.58 23.51
CA ARG A 224 -1.39 -9.88 23.91
C ARG A 224 -2.19 -10.50 22.78
N ASN A 225 -3.11 -11.38 23.15
CA ASN A 225 -4.05 -11.99 22.24
C ASN A 225 -5.02 -10.91 21.67
N PRO A 226 -5.15 -10.78 20.32
CA PRO A 226 -6.09 -9.89 19.63
C PRO A 226 -7.55 -9.95 20.13
N ARG A 227 -7.98 -11.13 20.60
CA ARG A 227 -9.37 -11.37 21.07
C ARG A 227 -9.65 -10.74 22.43
N ALA A 228 -8.63 -10.65 23.28
CA ALA A 228 -8.70 -10.04 24.60
C ALA A 228 -8.19 -8.58 24.59
N LEU A 229 -8.39 -7.87 23.46
CA LEU A 229 -7.98 -6.47 23.33
C LEU A 229 -8.69 -5.63 24.40
N ALA A 230 -7.92 -5.08 25.33
CA ALA A 230 -8.34 -4.11 26.32
C ALA A 230 -7.39 -2.91 26.23
N PRO A 231 -7.87 -1.68 26.49
CA PRO A 231 -7.02 -0.50 26.48
C PRO A 231 -5.80 -0.71 27.38
N PRO A 232 -4.58 -0.37 26.93
CA PRO A 232 -3.43 -0.34 27.81
C PRO A 232 -3.66 0.67 28.93
N ARG A 233 -2.97 0.48 30.07
CA ARG A 233 -2.94 1.53 31.11
C ARG A 233 -2.28 2.79 30.52
N PRO A 234 -2.59 4.00 31.01
CA PRO A 234 -1.89 5.20 30.58
C PRO A 234 -0.36 5.04 30.70
N GLY A 235 0.38 5.43 29.66
CA GLY A 235 1.84 5.25 29.56
C GLY A 235 2.32 3.82 29.29
N GLN A 236 1.43 2.82 29.26
CA GLN A 236 1.79 1.44 28.94
C GLN A 236 1.81 1.21 27.42
N THR A 237 2.82 0.49 26.96
CA THR A 237 2.91 -0.04 25.59
C THR A 237 2.63 -1.54 25.57
N VAL A 238 1.74 -1.97 24.68
CA VAL A 238 1.37 -3.38 24.51
C VAL A 238 1.56 -3.81 23.06
N LEU A 239 2.16 -4.99 22.84
CA LEU A 239 2.30 -5.59 21.51
C LEU A 239 1.10 -6.49 21.20
N ILE A 240 0.57 -6.38 20.00
CA ILE A 240 -0.48 -7.23 19.46
C ILE A 240 -0.05 -7.70 18.09
N THR A 241 0.18 -9.01 17.97
CA THR A 241 0.43 -9.64 16.68
C THR A 241 -0.90 -10.05 16.05
N TYR A 242 -1.01 -9.90 14.73
CA TYR A 242 -2.22 -10.24 13.99
C TYR A 242 -1.90 -10.94 12.67
N GLY A 243 -2.86 -11.68 12.12
CA GLY A 243 -2.88 -12.01 10.70
C GLY A 243 -3.96 -11.19 9.99
N VAL A 244 -3.82 -10.96 8.69
CA VAL A 244 -4.76 -10.14 7.88
C VAL A 244 -6.25 -10.45 8.10
N GLU A 245 -6.60 -11.71 8.40
CA GLU A 245 -7.96 -12.17 8.67
C GLU A 245 -8.56 -11.60 9.97
N GLN A 246 -7.70 -11.11 10.86
CA GLN A 246 -8.05 -10.53 12.16
C GLN A 246 -7.99 -9.00 12.12
N TYR A 247 -7.23 -8.43 11.19
CA TYR A 247 -6.94 -7.00 11.11
C TYR A 247 -8.21 -6.15 11.08
N GLN A 248 -9.18 -6.49 10.23
CA GLN A 248 -10.39 -5.66 10.08
C GLN A 248 -11.16 -5.50 11.41
N ARG A 249 -11.18 -6.52 12.27
CA ARG A 249 -11.80 -6.40 13.60
C ARG A 249 -10.96 -5.57 14.57
N LEU A 250 -9.65 -5.70 14.51
CA LEU A 250 -8.73 -4.86 15.30
C LEU A 250 -8.88 -3.40 14.88
N ALA A 251 -8.91 -3.14 13.58
CA ALA A 251 -9.09 -1.81 13.01
C ALA A 251 -10.38 -1.14 13.47
N GLN A 252 -11.49 -1.88 13.47
CA GLN A 252 -12.77 -1.39 14.00
C GLN A 252 -12.71 -1.03 15.49
N ARG A 253 -12.02 -1.83 16.32
CA ARG A 253 -11.91 -1.59 17.77
C ARG A 253 -10.95 -0.46 18.12
N LEU A 254 -9.90 -0.29 17.31
CA LEU A 254 -8.90 0.77 17.46
C LEU A 254 -9.29 2.06 16.73
N HIS A 255 -10.40 2.05 15.99
CA HIS A 255 -10.86 3.17 15.16
C HIS A 255 -9.82 3.62 14.12
N ILE A 256 -9.14 2.66 13.48
CA ILE A 256 -8.16 2.89 12.42
C ILE A 256 -8.65 2.32 11.07
N TRP A 257 -7.94 2.65 9.98
CA TRP A 257 -8.28 2.23 8.63
C TRP A 257 -8.43 0.71 8.49
N LYS A 258 -9.41 0.27 7.69
CA LYS A 258 -9.83 -1.15 7.56
C LYS A 258 -8.81 -2.11 6.95
N SER A 259 -7.71 -1.59 6.41
CA SER A 259 -6.57 -2.35 5.88
C SER A 259 -5.26 -1.80 6.49
N PRO A 260 -4.20 -2.61 6.64
CA PRO A 260 -2.91 -2.11 7.13
C PRO A 260 -2.40 -0.97 6.24
N ARG A 261 -2.10 0.19 6.84
CA ARG A 261 -1.56 1.41 6.22
C ARG A 261 -0.76 2.17 7.27
N GLY A 262 0.20 3.00 6.87
CA GLY A 262 0.98 3.81 7.83
C GLY A 262 1.84 2.95 8.76
N HIS A 263 2.30 1.79 8.28
CA HIS A 263 3.13 0.88 9.05
C HIS A 263 4.58 0.97 8.59
N TYR A 264 5.52 0.80 9.51
CA TYR A 264 6.92 0.58 9.18
C TYR A 264 7.22 -0.92 9.34
N ARG A 265 7.65 -1.59 8.27
CA ARG A 265 7.94 -3.03 8.23
C ARG A 265 6.82 -3.86 8.87
N HIS A 266 5.59 -3.60 8.43
CA HIS A 266 4.36 -4.25 8.88
C HIS A 266 4.04 -4.11 10.38
N ALA A 267 4.62 -3.10 11.04
CA ALA A 267 4.28 -2.70 12.39
C ALA A 267 3.85 -1.22 12.49
N SER A 268 2.87 -0.94 13.34
CA SER A 268 2.33 0.40 13.60
C SER A 268 2.22 0.66 15.10
N ALA A 269 2.57 1.88 15.53
CA ALA A 269 2.29 2.36 16.88
C ALA A 269 0.98 3.15 16.89
N ILE A 270 -0.02 2.67 17.63
CA ILE A 270 -1.36 3.27 17.68
C ILE A 270 -1.63 3.78 19.09
N PRO A 271 -1.72 5.12 19.30
CA PRO A 271 -2.16 5.68 20.56
C PRO A 271 -3.60 5.24 20.88
N TRP A 272 -3.85 4.71 22.08
CA TRP A 272 -5.18 4.26 22.48
C TRP A 272 -5.43 4.47 23.97
N LYS A 273 -6.35 5.40 24.29
CA LYS A 273 -6.79 5.75 25.65
C LYS A 273 -5.63 6.02 26.64
N GLY A 274 -4.62 6.78 26.18
CA GLY A 274 -3.49 7.21 27.01
C GLY A 274 -2.31 6.22 27.08
N GLY A 275 -2.43 5.02 26.49
CA GLY A 275 -1.28 4.14 26.24
C GLY A 275 -1.07 3.91 24.74
N THR A 276 -0.20 2.96 24.39
CA THR A 276 0.18 2.67 23.00
C THR A 276 -0.01 1.19 22.69
N VAL A 277 -0.63 0.90 21.54
CA VAL A 277 -0.71 -0.44 20.96
C VAL A 277 0.29 -0.54 19.82
N LEU A 278 1.30 -1.37 19.97
CA LEU A 278 2.12 -1.81 18.85
C LEU A 278 1.39 -2.93 18.14
N LEU A 279 0.97 -2.70 16.91
CA LEU A 279 0.24 -3.65 16.09
C LEU A 279 1.19 -4.16 15.00
N ALA A 280 1.46 -5.46 14.96
CA ALA A 280 2.44 -6.05 14.04
C ALA A 280 1.86 -7.27 13.29
N ASP A 281 2.04 -7.32 11.97
CA ASP A 281 1.64 -8.48 11.18
C ASP A 281 2.56 -9.66 11.49
N ALA A 282 1.99 -10.75 11.99
CA ALA A 282 2.75 -11.92 12.41
C ALA A 282 3.41 -12.65 11.23
N ARG A 283 2.99 -12.42 9.99
CA ARG A 283 3.54 -13.07 8.79
C ARG A 283 4.62 -12.23 8.12
N GLU A 284 4.45 -10.90 8.12
CA GLU A 284 5.28 -10.00 7.31
C GLU A 284 6.19 -9.09 8.15
N CYS A 285 5.92 -8.92 9.45
CA CYS A 285 6.76 -8.09 10.30
C CYS A 285 8.03 -8.83 10.72
N ASP A 286 9.14 -8.47 10.09
CA ASP A 286 10.48 -9.00 10.36
C ASP A 286 11.15 -8.40 11.61
N LEU A 287 10.55 -7.37 12.21
CA LEU A 287 10.93 -6.83 13.51
C LEU A 287 10.43 -7.71 14.68
N LEU A 288 9.52 -8.64 14.41
CA LEU A 288 9.05 -9.59 15.42
C LEU A 288 10.11 -10.65 15.72
N PRO A 289 10.29 -11.03 16.99
CA PRO A 289 11.14 -12.15 17.34
C PRO A 289 10.57 -13.45 16.73
N PRO A 290 11.42 -14.45 16.39
CA PRO A 290 11.00 -15.67 15.69
C PRO A 290 9.79 -16.37 16.32
N GLU A 291 9.66 -16.34 17.65
CA GLU A 291 8.61 -17.04 18.40
C GLU A 291 7.23 -16.40 18.22
N LEU A 292 7.19 -15.14 17.79
CA LEU A 292 5.96 -14.40 17.51
C LEU A 292 5.60 -14.37 16.03
N ARG A 293 6.52 -14.80 15.15
CA ARG A 293 6.28 -14.90 13.72
C ARG A 293 5.50 -16.17 13.38
N TRP A 294 4.61 -16.06 12.41
CA TRP A 294 3.88 -17.17 11.87
C TRP A 294 4.65 -17.74 10.69
N GLU A 295 4.87 -19.05 10.71
CA GLU A 295 5.53 -19.77 9.62
C GLU A 295 4.52 -20.54 8.76
N PRO A 296 4.86 -20.93 7.52
CA PRO A 296 4.04 -21.87 6.75
C PRO A 296 3.77 -23.17 7.53
N THR A 297 2.65 -23.83 7.23
CA THR A 297 2.33 -25.12 7.85
C THR A 297 3.45 -26.13 7.57
N PRO A 298 4.03 -26.79 8.59
CA PRO A 298 5.11 -27.75 8.37
C PRO A 298 4.68 -28.89 7.43
N GLY A 299 5.51 -29.14 6.41
CA GLY A 299 5.26 -30.18 5.42
C GLY A 299 4.25 -29.81 4.33
N TRP A 300 3.89 -28.53 4.18
CA TRP A 300 3.14 -28.09 3.00
C TRP A 300 3.90 -28.37 1.70
N THR A 301 3.17 -28.68 0.64
CA THR A 301 3.69 -28.86 -0.72
C THR A 301 2.93 -27.94 -1.67
N VAL A 302 3.61 -27.47 -2.71
CA VAL A 302 3.00 -26.60 -3.71
C VAL A 302 2.63 -27.39 -4.95
N HIS A 303 1.36 -27.33 -5.34
CA HIS A 303 0.83 -27.99 -6.51
C HIS A 303 0.30 -26.96 -7.51
N LEU A 304 0.75 -27.07 -8.76
CA LEU A 304 0.25 -26.23 -9.84
C LEU A 304 -1.03 -26.86 -10.43
N ALA A 305 -2.16 -26.19 -10.26
CA ALA A 305 -3.44 -26.67 -10.77
C ALA A 305 -3.46 -26.69 -12.32
N ALA A 306 -4.28 -27.56 -12.89
CA ALA A 306 -4.65 -27.46 -14.30
C ALA A 306 -5.52 -26.20 -14.54
N PRO A 307 -5.61 -25.70 -15.79
CA PRO A 307 -6.53 -24.62 -16.13
C PRO A 307 -7.96 -24.92 -15.69
N ASN A 308 -8.67 -23.89 -15.22
CA ASN A 308 -10.03 -23.99 -14.69
C ASN A 308 -10.19 -24.96 -13.49
N VAL A 309 -9.11 -25.29 -12.79
CA VAL A 309 -9.13 -26.10 -11.56
C VAL A 309 -8.78 -25.24 -10.34
N SER A 310 -9.63 -25.29 -9.31
CA SER A 310 -9.38 -24.60 -8.03
C SER A 310 -8.36 -25.32 -7.17
N CYS A 311 -7.73 -24.62 -6.22
CA CYS A 311 -6.82 -25.27 -5.26
C CYS A 311 -7.48 -26.32 -4.39
N THR A 312 -8.76 -26.13 -4.05
CA THR A 312 -9.53 -27.16 -3.32
C THR A 312 -9.57 -28.47 -4.10
N ALA A 313 -9.83 -28.41 -5.41
CA ALA A 313 -9.88 -29.60 -6.25
C ALA A 313 -8.48 -30.17 -6.52
N ALA A 314 -7.50 -29.32 -6.80
CA ALA A 314 -6.12 -29.72 -7.08
C ALA A 314 -5.47 -30.46 -5.89
N CYS A 315 -5.59 -29.92 -4.66
CA CYS A 315 -5.04 -30.59 -3.48
C CYS A 315 -5.77 -31.90 -3.17
N ARG A 316 -7.11 -31.96 -3.35
CA ARG A 316 -7.89 -33.17 -3.10
C ARG A 316 -7.48 -34.31 -4.04
N ALA A 317 -7.16 -34.01 -5.29
CA ALA A 317 -6.74 -35.00 -6.27
C ALA A 317 -5.46 -35.75 -5.87
N VAL A 318 -4.63 -35.16 -4.99
CA VAL A 318 -3.41 -35.77 -4.46
C VAL A 318 -3.55 -36.20 -2.98
N GLY A 319 -4.77 -36.32 -2.47
CA GLY A 319 -5.04 -36.75 -1.09
C GLY A 319 -4.73 -35.70 -0.03
N LEU A 320 -4.50 -34.45 -0.41
CA LEU A 320 -4.19 -33.34 0.48
C LEU A 320 -5.36 -32.34 0.56
N ALA A 321 -5.22 -31.34 1.42
CA ALA A 321 -6.17 -30.25 1.55
C ALA A 321 -5.51 -28.89 1.30
N CYS A 322 -6.22 -27.99 0.61
CA CYS A 322 -5.74 -26.64 0.39
C CYS A 322 -5.71 -25.85 1.71
N SER A 323 -4.62 -25.11 1.95
CA SER A 323 -4.47 -24.25 3.11
C SER A 323 -4.62 -22.78 2.73
N THR A 324 -5.66 -22.13 3.25
CA THR A 324 -5.86 -20.68 3.04
C THR A 324 -4.84 -19.84 3.78
N VAL A 325 -4.29 -20.34 4.90
CA VAL A 325 -3.22 -19.66 5.63
C VAL A 325 -1.95 -19.66 4.80
N ASP A 326 -1.63 -20.80 4.20
CA ASP A 326 -0.41 -20.96 3.41
C ASP A 326 -0.52 -20.29 2.02
N LEU A 327 -1.74 -20.09 1.52
CA LEU A 327 -1.99 -19.24 0.36
C LEU A 327 -1.48 -17.81 0.57
N HIS A 328 -1.47 -17.30 1.79
CA HIS A 328 -0.93 -15.97 2.04
C HIS A 328 0.60 -15.92 1.89
N PHE A 329 1.31 -16.94 2.38
CA PHE A 329 2.77 -16.99 2.29
C PHE A 329 3.25 -17.11 0.84
N ILE A 330 2.52 -17.86 0.01
CA ILE A 330 2.86 -17.98 -1.42
C ILE A 330 2.33 -16.81 -2.27
N ASN A 331 1.43 -15.97 -1.75
CA ASN A 331 0.87 -14.81 -2.46
C ASN A 331 1.80 -13.59 -2.40
N THR A 332 3.08 -13.81 -2.65
CA THR A 332 4.08 -12.76 -2.89
C THR A 332 4.89 -13.15 -4.14
N CYS A 333 5.51 -12.17 -4.79
CA CYS A 333 6.34 -12.49 -5.96
C CYS A 333 7.51 -13.44 -5.57
N PRO A 334 8.27 -13.18 -4.48
CA PRO A 334 9.27 -14.14 -4.00
C PRO A 334 8.66 -15.49 -3.60
N GLY A 335 7.49 -15.48 -2.96
CA GLY A 335 6.76 -16.69 -2.58
C GLY A 335 6.44 -17.58 -3.78
N LEU A 336 5.97 -16.99 -4.88
CA LEU A 336 5.77 -17.72 -6.14
C LEU A 336 7.08 -18.17 -6.76
N GLN A 337 8.10 -17.30 -6.80
CA GLN A 337 9.40 -17.59 -7.42
C GLN A 337 10.17 -18.72 -6.73
N ASN A 338 9.95 -18.93 -5.43
CA ASN A 338 10.52 -20.06 -4.70
C ASN A 338 10.00 -21.42 -5.16
N HIS A 339 8.87 -21.45 -5.86
CA HIS A 339 8.23 -22.68 -6.32
C HIS A 339 8.05 -22.75 -7.83
N MET A 340 8.04 -21.62 -8.54
CA MET A 340 7.71 -21.50 -9.96
C MET A 340 8.60 -20.47 -10.67
N SER A 341 8.78 -20.62 -11.98
CA SER A 341 9.52 -19.63 -12.78
C SER A 341 8.58 -18.52 -13.28
N CYS A 342 8.98 -17.26 -13.10
CA CYS A 342 8.23 -16.07 -13.51
C CYS A 342 9.04 -15.21 -14.51
N PRO A 343 9.43 -15.73 -15.69
CA PRO A 343 10.32 -15.03 -16.63
C PRO A 343 9.72 -13.73 -17.18
N ALA A 344 8.39 -13.63 -17.27
CA ALA A 344 7.70 -12.40 -17.68
C ALA A 344 7.41 -11.46 -16.49
N GLY A 345 8.02 -11.72 -15.33
CA GLY A 345 7.87 -10.95 -14.10
C GLY A 345 6.61 -11.27 -13.31
N CYS A 346 6.32 -10.39 -12.35
CA CYS A 346 5.16 -10.46 -11.48
C CYS A 346 4.20 -9.29 -11.75
N GLY A 347 2.90 -9.54 -11.57
CA GLY A 347 1.85 -8.53 -11.63
C GLY A 347 0.84 -8.66 -10.50
N LEU A 348 -0.02 -7.66 -10.39
CA LEU A 348 -1.21 -7.73 -9.55
C LEU A 348 -2.42 -8.10 -10.38
N ASP A 349 -3.33 -8.84 -9.76
CA ASP A 349 -4.66 -9.13 -10.28
C ASP A 349 -5.68 -9.11 -9.09
N TRP A 350 -6.96 -9.03 -9.42
CA TRP A 350 -8.11 -8.95 -8.51
C TRP A 350 -9.13 -10.07 -8.79
N GLY A 351 -8.80 -10.99 -9.70
CA GLY A 351 -9.54 -12.24 -9.95
C GLY A 351 -9.66 -13.14 -8.70
N GLN A 352 -10.63 -14.05 -8.73
CA GLN A 352 -10.87 -14.99 -7.62
C GLN A 352 -9.91 -16.18 -7.64
N ASP A 353 -9.14 -16.33 -8.71
CA ASP A 353 -8.22 -17.42 -9.00
C ASP A 353 -6.77 -17.04 -8.69
N LEU A 354 -6.52 -16.36 -7.56
CA LEU A 354 -5.18 -15.86 -7.15
C LEU A 354 -4.64 -16.51 -5.86
N PRO A 355 -3.31 -16.74 -5.77
CA PRO A 355 -2.28 -16.46 -6.76
C PRO A 355 -2.22 -17.50 -7.90
N HIS A 356 -1.82 -17.07 -9.09
CA HIS A 356 -1.73 -17.94 -10.27
C HIS A 356 -0.55 -17.59 -11.17
N VAL A 357 -0.35 -18.44 -12.16
CA VAL A 357 0.56 -18.19 -13.27
C VAL A 357 -0.18 -18.32 -14.61
N THR A 358 0.37 -17.70 -15.65
CA THR A 358 -0.13 -17.88 -17.03
C THR A 358 0.31 -19.23 -17.61
N GLY A 359 -0.43 -19.73 -18.59
CA GLY A 359 -0.25 -21.09 -19.13
C GLY A 359 0.98 -21.33 -20.01
N ASP A 360 1.65 -20.28 -20.51
CA ASP A 360 2.85 -20.40 -21.36
C ASP A 360 4.13 -20.47 -20.51
N PRO A 361 4.85 -21.61 -20.44
CA PRO A 361 6.05 -21.77 -19.62
C PRO A 361 7.17 -20.77 -19.97
N ALA A 362 7.32 -20.40 -21.25
CA ALA A 362 8.39 -19.51 -21.70
C ALA A 362 8.08 -18.03 -21.43
N ARG A 363 6.79 -17.70 -21.28
CA ARG A 363 6.29 -16.34 -21.02
C ARG A 363 5.46 -16.29 -19.73
N THR A 364 5.79 -17.16 -18.79
CA THR A 364 5.03 -17.27 -17.55
C THR A 364 5.13 -15.96 -16.78
N LYS A 365 3.98 -15.33 -16.56
CA LYS A 365 3.81 -14.19 -15.67
C LYS A 365 3.11 -14.69 -14.41
N CYS A 366 3.63 -14.25 -13.27
CA CYS A 366 3.11 -14.61 -11.97
C CYS A 366 2.20 -13.51 -11.45
N PHE A 367 1.03 -13.88 -10.93
CA PHE A 367 0.05 -12.92 -10.43
C PHE A 367 -0.26 -13.18 -8.96
N VAL A 368 -0.16 -12.12 -8.19
CA VAL A 368 -0.54 -12.07 -6.78
C VAL A 368 -1.70 -11.10 -6.59
N THR A 369 -2.33 -11.14 -5.43
CA THR A 369 -3.42 -10.21 -5.09
C THR A 369 -3.17 -9.48 -3.79
N GLN A 370 -3.78 -8.31 -3.63
CA GLN A 370 -3.85 -7.63 -2.33
C GLN A 370 -5.14 -7.98 -1.56
N GLN A 371 -6.02 -8.79 -2.15
CA GLN A 371 -7.15 -9.38 -1.45
C GLN A 371 -6.70 -10.60 -0.63
N ILE A 372 -7.52 -11.04 0.32
CA ILE A 372 -7.23 -12.29 1.04
C ILE A 372 -7.46 -13.45 0.05
N PRO A 373 -6.41 -14.21 -0.33
CA PRO A 373 -6.57 -15.29 -1.29
C PRO A 373 -7.42 -16.42 -0.71
N THR A 374 -8.17 -17.11 -1.57
CA THR A 374 -9.02 -18.23 -1.14
C THR A 374 -8.69 -19.51 -1.90
N CYS A 375 -8.95 -20.66 -1.29
CA CYS A 375 -8.81 -21.96 -1.97
C CYS A 375 -9.86 -22.21 -3.06
N ARG A 376 -10.84 -21.30 -3.18
CA ARG A 376 -11.92 -21.33 -4.17
C ARG A 376 -11.54 -20.39 -5.32
N GLY A 377 -12.22 -20.54 -6.45
CA GLY A 377 -11.89 -19.80 -7.68
C GLY A 377 -10.97 -20.58 -8.60
N ALA A 378 -11.22 -20.43 -9.89
CA ALA A 378 -10.46 -21.01 -10.98
C ALA A 378 -10.64 -20.13 -12.23
N GLY A 379 -9.64 -20.11 -13.12
CA GLY A 379 -9.69 -19.37 -14.37
C GLY A 379 -9.27 -20.25 -15.54
N THR A 380 -9.86 -20.05 -16.71
CA THR A 380 -9.55 -20.81 -17.92
C THR A 380 -8.19 -20.45 -18.52
N GLY A 381 -7.76 -19.19 -18.37
CA GLY A 381 -6.47 -18.68 -18.85
C GLY A 381 -5.34 -18.73 -17.82
N SER A 382 -5.59 -19.27 -16.62
CA SER A 382 -4.68 -19.25 -15.49
C SER A 382 -4.49 -20.63 -14.88
N ARG A 383 -3.40 -20.79 -14.13
CA ARG A 383 -3.12 -22.00 -13.36
C ARG A 383 -2.84 -21.61 -11.91
N ARG A 384 -3.72 -22.02 -10.99
CA ARG A 384 -3.60 -21.72 -9.55
C ARG A 384 -2.32 -22.35 -9.00
N VAL A 385 -1.58 -21.60 -8.18
CA VAL A 385 -0.45 -22.13 -7.41
C VAL A 385 -0.96 -22.46 -6.00
N CYS A 386 -1.03 -23.76 -5.69
CA CYS A 386 -1.84 -24.26 -4.58
C CYS A 386 -0.99 -24.87 -3.46
N PRO A 387 -0.96 -24.24 -2.28
CA PRO A 387 -0.37 -24.85 -1.11
C PRO A 387 -1.31 -25.90 -0.52
N CYS A 388 -0.83 -27.14 -0.54
CA CYS A 388 -1.53 -28.31 -0.07
C CYS A 388 -0.84 -28.84 1.19
N VAL A 389 -1.63 -29.25 2.17
CA VAL A 389 -1.17 -29.80 3.45
C VAL A 389 -1.93 -31.07 3.77
N ALA A 390 -1.36 -31.91 4.64
CA ALA A 390 -2.06 -33.07 5.14
C ALA A 390 -3.33 -32.63 5.91
N PRO A 391 -4.52 -33.22 5.64
CA PRO A 391 -5.78 -32.74 6.20
C PRO A 391 -5.79 -32.62 7.73
N GLU A 392 -5.07 -33.48 8.44
CA GLU A 392 -4.91 -33.47 9.89
C GLU A 392 -4.16 -32.25 10.43
N LYS A 393 -3.35 -31.57 9.61
CA LYS A 393 -2.61 -30.36 9.98
C LYS A 393 -3.48 -29.10 9.93
N LEU A 394 -4.66 -29.16 9.28
CA LEU A 394 -5.61 -28.07 9.27
C LEU A 394 -6.33 -27.95 10.63
N SER A 395 -6.75 -26.72 10.98
CA SER A 395 -7.58 -26.51 12.17
C SER A 395 -8.86 -27.35 12.15
N ALA A 396 -9.40 -27.66 13.33
CA ALA A 396 -10.66 -28.40 13.46
C ALA A 396 -11.81 -27.75 12.66
N SER A 397 -11.87 -26.42 12.64
CA SER A 397 -12.83 -25.67 11.83
C SER A 397 -12.57 -25.83 10.33
N ALA A 398 -11.32 -25.74 9.88
CA ALA A 398 -10.95 -25.95 8.46
C ALA A 398 -11.27 -27.38 8.00
N ARG A 399 -11.01 -28.38 8.85
CA ARG A 399 -11.39 -29.78 8.61
C ARG A 399 -12.90 -29.99 8.53
N ALA A 400 -13.68 -29.31 9.37
CA ALA A 400 -15.15 -29.40 9.33
C ALA A 400 -15.73 -28.82 8.03
N ALA A 401 -15.20 -27.70 7.54
CA ALA A 401 -15.62 -27.09 6.29
C ALA A 401 -15.33 -27.95 5.04
N LEU A 402 -14.30 -28.81 5.09
CA LEU A 402 -14.00 -29.77 4.03
C LEU A 402 -15.07 -30.88 3.91
N ARG A 403 -15.80 -31.20 4.99
CA ARG A 403 -16.77 -32.31 5.03
C ARG A 403 -18.16 -31.95 4.51
N ILE A 404 -18.53 -30.67 4.55
CA ILE A 404 -19.91 -30.21 4.31
C ILE A 404 -20.10 -29.69 2.88
N GLY A 405 -19.03 -29.53 2.08
CA GLY A 405 -19.12 -29.07 0.69
C GLY A 405 -19.72 -27.66 0.53
N ASP A 406 -19.87 -26.90 1.62
CA ASP A 406 -20.86 -25.83 1.67
C ASP A 406 -20.36 -24.44 1.26
N LYS A 407 -21.28 -23.71 0.63
CA LYS A 407 -21.10 -22.40 0.00
C LYS A 407 -21.26 -21.24 0.99
N ALA A 408 -20.60 -21.24 2.14
CA ALA A 408 -20.49 -20.02 2.95
C ALA A 408 -19.45 -20.16 4.06
N VAL A 409 -18.87 -19.03 4.46
CA VAL A 409 -18.06 -18.81 5.65
C VAL A 409 -16.58 -19.14 5.47
N GLY A 410 -15.78 -18.07 5.33
CA GLY A 410 -14.34 -18.09 5.53
C GLY A 410 -14.01 -18.78 6.86
N VAL A 411 -13.28 -19.88 6.75
CA VAL A 411 -13.02 -20.72 7.92
C VAL A 411 -11.98 -20.01 8.77
N ARG A 412 -12.38 -19.59 9.97
CA ARG A 412 -11.48 -18.98 10.96
C ARG A 412 -10.49 -20.04 11.43
N ASP A 413 -9.35 -20.14 10.76
CA ASP A 413 -8.25 -20.95 11.25
C ASP A 413 -7.70 -20.32 12.55
N ARG A 414 -7.70 -21.11 13.61
CA ARG A 414 -7.25 -20.71 14.95
C ARG A 414 -5.92 -21.39 15.19
N ARG A 415 -4.82 -20.78 14.75
CA ARG A 415 -3.50 -21.13 15.31
C ARG A 415 -3.50 -20.76 16.80
N PRO A 416 -2.97 -21.63 17.68
CA PRO A 416 -2.87 -21.32 19.10
C PRO A 416 -2.08 -20.02 19.28
N GLN A 417 -2.74 -19.02 19.86
CA GLN A 417 -2.14 -17.71 20.12
C GLN A 417 -1.35 -17.83 21.41
N LEU A 418 -0.02 -17.94 21.28
CA LEU A 418 0.89 -17.95 22.42
C LEU A 418 0.85 -16.58 23.12
N GLN A 419 0.53 -16.58 24.41
CA GLN A 419 0.96 -15.48 25.29
C GLN A 419 2.44 -15.71 25.59
N VAL A 420 3.32 -15.11 24.79
CA VAL A 420 4.76 -15.14 25.05
C VAL A 420 5.14 -13.88 25.83
N GLN A 421 5.86 -14.05 26.94
CA GLN A 421 6.69 -12.99 27.49
C GLN A 421 7.93 -12.89 26.61
N ALA A 422 7.82 -12.20 25.48
CA ALA A 422 8.95 -11.88 24.62
C ALA A 422 9.20 -10.37 24.73
N ASP A 423 10.43 -10.00 25.08
CA ASP A 423 10.86 -8.61 25.08
C ASP A 423 10.97 -8.12 23.64
N ALA A 424 10.01 -7.30 23.21
CA ALA A 424 9.99 -6.73 21.86
C ALA A 424 10.86 -5.46 21.78
N ALA A 425 12.09 -5.52 22.28
CA ALA A 425 13.02 -4.38 22.31
C ALA A 425 13.28 -3.80 20.90
N HIS A 426 13.18 -4.62 19.85
CA HIS A 426 13.39 -4.21 18.45
C HIS A 426 12.24 -3.41 17.83
N LEU A 427 11.03 -3.43 18.43
CA LEU A 427 9.90 -2.59 17.99
C LEU A 427 9.92 -1.18 18.62
N ALA A 428 10.90 -0.89 19.47
CA ALA A 428 11.05 0.39 20.18
C ALA A 428 11.48 1.57 19.27
N VAL A 429 11.71 1.31 17.97
CA VAL A 429 12.16 2.33 16.98
C VAL A 429 11.03 2.73 16.03
N LEU A 430 9.79 2.36 16.34
CA LEU A 430 8.63 2.80 15.56
C LEU A 430 8.41 4.31 15.78
N PRO A 431 8.40 5.12 14.71
CA PRO A 431 8.17 6.56 14.76
C PRO A 431 6.74 6.92 15.17
#